data_AF-A0AAD6VHN9-F1
#
_entry.id   AF-A0AAD6VHN9-F1
#
_cell.length_a   1.000
_cell.length_b   1.000
_cell.length_c   1.000
_cell.angle_alpha   90.00
_cell.angle_beta   90.00
_cell.angle_gamma   90.00
#
_symmetry.space_group_name_H-M   'P 1'
#
loop_
_entity.id
_entity.type
_entity.pdbx_description
1 polymer ?
#
loop_
_entity_poly.entity_id
_entity_poly.type
_entity_poly.pdbx_seq_one_letter_code
_entity_poly.pdbx_strand_id
1 'polypeptide(L)'
;MTWDGFPDRRFRCHFTSQQVEDTSRLAVYWISDKVSGGKRGSLDPTTPEKGRSSRFKCAGVTSCEATVCTVRIAPGTNIARQTESLCKCGSPLHHRSCPVEWSVVFYRAGAIFENSGTHSHPRYTHSLPTSRNKKTAPQLQHFIARKPIVLQSFETRRSLHSHSSSQTSNVGQSGDVQSDSDEGVDWTVGVHWMDDINVIVLQSPWQRRMGLKDHIKTEAVNSIVSDACHDYFIGHNQLLFLSSTYEPFHLKSWTPILMTYSNGATAVHYRIHFLYLFRGLAARCREIKRKVTDELFANVRVVDFSDAQRNGFIQAFVDFWLEFAPHGRNESKLSRAAAALVKGCRQHFDNQITRVAKISRIVGPEVDWNDLQVIFICQGCRPRKAAQLCVPAHLYFSISYSPLRNLGRGSFFCFFSHFSREQLF
;
A
#
# COMPACT_ATOMS: atom_id res chain seq x y z
N MET A 1 3.05 -13.52 22.84
CA MET A 1 3.65 -14.03 21.58
C MET A 1 2.99 -13.29 20.44
N THR A 2 3.76 -12.63 19.57
CA THR A 2 3.23 -11.96 18.38
C THR A 2 3.05 -13.01 17.28
N TRP A 3 1.84 -13.14 16.74
CA TRP A 3 1.56 -14.12 15.69
C TRP A 3 1.97 -13.55 14.32
N ASP A 4 3.04 -14.09 13.72
CA ASP A 4 3.54 -13.67 12.41
C ASP A 4 3.06 -14.60 11.27
N GLY A 5 2.25 -15.61 11.59
CA GLY A 5 1.76 -16.63 10.68
C GLY A 5 2.80 -17.66 10.23
N PHE A 6 4.02 -17.63 10.76
CA PHE A 6 5.06 -18.63 10.54
C PHE A 6 5.43 -19.29 11.86
N PRO A 7 4.53 -20.12 12.43
CA PRO A 7 4.83 -20.84 13.66
C PRO A 7 6.10 -21.67 13.46
N ASP A 8 7.04 -21.53 14.38
CA ASP A 8 8.31 -22.25 14.36
C ASP A 8 8.70 -22.59 15.80
N ARG A 9 9.54 -23.62 15.95
CA ARG A 9 9.85 -24.30 17.21
C ARG A 9 8.64 -25.00 17.84
N ARG A 10 8.92 -25.92 18.76
CA ARG A 10 7.87 -26.59 19.51
C ARG A 10 7.23 -25.60 20.50
N PHE A 11 5.93 -25.37 20.36
CA PHE A 11 5.17 -24.59 21.33
C PHE A 11 3.68 -24.96 21.32
N ARG A 12 3.01 -24.66 22.43
CA ARG A 12 1.55 -24.74 22.57
C ARG A 12 1.06 -23.44 23.17
N CYS A 13 0.04 -22.84 22.58
CA CYS A 13 -0.48 -21.55 23.00
C CYS A 13 -2.02 -21.55 23.01
N HIS A 14 -2.57 -20.86 24.01
CA HIS A 14 -4.00 -20.61 24.14
C HIS A 14 -4.30 -19.18 23.69
N PHE A 15 -5.27 -19.04 22.81
CA PHE A 15 -5.73 -17.78 22.27
C PHE A 15 -7.18 -17.54 22.70
N THR A 16 -7.48 -16.34 23.17
CA THR A 16 -8.87 -15.91 23.42
C THR A 16 -9.60 -15.69 22.09
N SER A 17 -10.93 -15.65 22.10
CA SER A 17 -11.70 -15.34 20.89
C SER A 17 -11.28 -14.03 20.22
N GLN A 18 -10.94 -12.99 21.01
CA GLN A 18 -10.44 -11.72 20.47
C GLN A 18 -9.10 -11.90 19.77
N GLN A 19 -8.15 -12.58 20.40
CA GLN A 19 -6.83 -12.84 19.80
C GLN A 19 -6.92 -13.71 18.54
N VAL A 20 -7.90 -14.62 18.49
CA VAL A 20 -8.17 -15.40 17.27
C VAL A 20 -8.58 -14.47 16.12
N GLU A 21 -9.45 -13.49 16.35
CA GLU A 21 -9.84 -12.52 15.32
C GLU A 21 -8.68 -11.60 14.93
N ASP A 22 -7.95 -11.06 15.91
CA ASP A 22 -6.81 -10.15 15.69
C ASP A 22 -5.68 -10.81 14.87
N THR A 23 -5.56 -12.13 14.95
CA THR A 23 -4.54 -12.93 14.23
C THR A 23 -5.05 -13.50 12.90
N SER A 24 -6.15 -12.96 12.36
CA SER A 24 -6.79 -13.47 11.14
C SER A 24 -7.12 -14.97 11.24
N ARG A 25 -7.67 -15.35 12.40
CA ARG A 25 -8.05 -16.72 12.77
C ARG A 25 -6.88 -17.70 12.80
N LEU A 26 -5.73 -17.24 13.31
CA LEU A 26 -4.49 -18.03 13.40
C LEU A 26 -4.06 -18.57 12.04
N ALA A 27 -4.06 -17.71 11.02
CA ALA A 27 -3.61 -18.07 9.68
C ALA A 27 -2.15 -18.54 9.71
N VAL A 28 -1.87 -19.71 9.11
CA VAL A 28 -0.53 -20.29 8.97
C VAL A 28 -0.10 -20.23 7.52
N TYR A 29 1.09 -19.68 7.28
CA TYR A 29 1.64 -19.43 5.94
C TYR A 29 2.60 -20.51 5.45
N TRP A 30 2.93 -21.50 6.29
CA TRP A 30 3.52 -22.75 5.83
C TRP A 30 2.53 -23.52 4.96
N ILE A 31 2.89 -23.80 3.71
CA ILE A 31 2.07 -24.71 2.89
C ILE A 31 2.03 -26.05 3.59
N SER A 32 0.82 -26.48 3.92
CA SER A 32 0.60 -27.64 4.75
C SER A 32 -0.54 -28.48 4.20
N ASP A 33 -0.35 -29.79 4.20
CA ASP A 33 -1.37 -30.76 3.86
C ASP A 33 -2.17 -31.13 5.09
N LYS A 34 -3.48 -31.27 4.93
CA LYS A 34 -4.34 -31.69 6.03
C LYS A 34 -4.08 -33.17 6.33
N VAL A 35 -3.72 -33.47 7.57
CA VAL A 35 -3.53 -34.84 8.04
C VAL A 35 -4.90 -35.46 8.34
N SER A 36 -5.11 -36.69 7.88
CA SER A 36 -6.32 -37.47 8.19
C SER A 36 -6.40 -37.72 9.71
N GLY A 37 -7.62 -37.72 10.27
CA GLY A 37 -7.85 -37.96 11.71
C GLY A 37 -8.19 -36.72 12.56
N GLY A 38 -8.42 -35.55 11.96
CA GLY A 38 -9.01 -34.42 12.68
C GLY A 38 -10.45 -34.72 13.13
N LYS A 39 -10.75 -34.55 14.43
CA LYS A 39 -12.11 -34.72 14.97
C LYS A 39 -13.05 -33.68 14.34
N ARG A 40 -14.21 -34.12 13.82
CA ARG A 40 -15.35 -33.23 13.47
C ARG A 40 -16.02 -32.75 14.75
N GLY A 41 -15.35 -31.90 15.52
CA GLY A 41 -15.92 -31.23 16.69
C GLY A 41 -16.79 -30.03 16.29
N SER A 42 -17.58 -29.55 17.25
CA SER A 42 -18.36 -28.31 17.09
C SER A 42 -17.48 -27.08 17.33
N LEU A 43 -17.90 -25.93 16.82
CA LEU A 43 -17.28 -24.63 17.14
C LEU A 43 -17.83 -24.01 18.44
N ASP A 44 -18.97 -24.50 18.94
CA ASP A 44 -19.65 -23.98 20.14
C ASP A 44 -19.44 -24.75 21.47
N PRO A 45 -18.52 -25.72 21.62
CA PRO A 45 -18.31 -26.33 22.92
C PRO A 45 -17.60 -25.36 23.86
N THR A 46 -17.98 -25.40 25.14
CA THR A 46 -17.32 -24.64 26.21
C THR A 46 -15.93 -25.16 26.55
N THR A 47 -15.64 -26.42 26.21
CA THR A 47 -14.35 -27.06 26.48
C THR A 47 -13.58 -27.43 25.19
N PRO A 48 -12.25 -27.36 25.19
CA PRO A 48 -11.43 -27.65 24.00
C PRO A 48 -11.55 -29.09 23.49
N GLU A 49 -11.84 -30.07 24.35
CA GLU A 49 -11.84 -31.50 24.01
C GLU A 49 -12.95 -31.87 23.01
N LYS A 50 -14.04 -31.10 23.03
CA LYS A 50 -15.18 -31.22 22.10
C LYS A 50 -15.05 -30.29 20.89
N GLY A 51 -14.03 -29.42 20.89
CA GLY A 51 -13.76 -28.41 19.88
C GLY A 51 -13.42 -28.99 18.51
N ARG A 52 -13.57 -28.18 17.47
CA ARG A 52 -13.22 -28.56 16.10
C ARG A 52 -11.70 -28.59 15.95
N SER A 53 -11.14 -29.78 15.84
CA SER A 53 -9.70 -30.00 15.70
C SER A 53 -9.30 -30.19 14.24
N SER A 54 -8.25 -29.50 13.81
CA SER A 54 -7.60 -29.71 12.53
C SER A 54 -6.10 -29.91 12.73
N ARG A 55 -5.53 -30.88 12.00
CA ARG A 55 -4.09 -31.17 11.98
C ARG A 55 -3.55 -31.01 10.57
N PHE A 56 -2.34 -30.50 10.49
CA PHE A 56 -1.68 -30.17 9.24
C PHE A 56 -0.21 -30.53 9.32
N LYS A 57 0.35 -31.00 8.21
CA LYS A 57 1.76 -31.32 8.07
C LYS A 57 2.38 -30.38 7.04
N CYS A 58 3.51 -29.78 7.38
CA CYS A 58 4.20 -28.89 6.45
C CYS A 58 4.67 -29.66 5.21
N ALA A 59 4.31 -29.14 4.03
CA ALA A 59 4.71 -29.73 2.75
C ALA A 59 6.20 -29.47 2.43
N GLY A 60 6.89 -28.63 3.20
CA GLY A 60 8.30 -28.31 3.01
C GLY A 60 8.55 -27.13 2.06
N VAL A 61 9.64 -27.19 1.30
CA VAL A 61 10.07 -26.15 0.35
C VAL A 61 10.62 -26.75 -0.93
N THR A 62 10.42 -26.06 -2.05
CA THR A 62 11.12 -26.36 -3.31
C THR A 62 12.16 -25.28 -3.56
N SER A 63 13.43 -25.66 -3.67
CA SER A 63 14.57 -24.75 -3.82
C SER A 63 15.33 -25.00 -5.11
N CYS A 64 15.90 -23.94 -5.69
CA CYS A 64 16.84 -24.06 -6.79
C CYS A 64 18.13 -24.76 -6.36
N GLU A 65 18.68 -25.63 -7.21
CA GLU A 65 19.95 -26.32 -6.95
C GLU A 65 21.19 -25.45 -7.18
N ALA A 66 21.07 -24.36 -7.95
CA ALA A 66 22.19 -23.45 -8.16
C ALA A 66 22.60 -22.78 -6.85
N THR A 67 23.88 -22.91 -6.49
CA THR A 67 24.47 -22.37 -5.24
C THR A 67 24.30 -20.87 -5.09
N VAL A 68 24.28 -20.12 -6.20
CA VAL A 68 24.08 -18.67 -6.24
C VAL A 68 22.61 -18.24 -6.33
N CYS A 69 21.70 -19.17 -6.63
CA CYS A 69 20.29 -18.85 -6.79
C CYS A 69 19.55 -18.97 -5.46
N THR A 70 18.99 -17.85 -4.99
CA THR A 70 18.26 -17.82 -3.71
C THR A 70 16.78 -18.18 -3.84
N VAL A 71 16.33 -18.63 -5.01
CA VAL A 71 14.92 -18.95 -5.27
C VAL A 71 14.43 -20.11 -4.42
N ARG A 72 13.40 -19.85 -3.63
CA ARG A 72 12.67 -20.80 -2.80
C ARG A 72 11.18 -20.60 -3.04
N ILE A 73 10.53 -21.60 -3.60
CA ILE A 73 9.10 -21.55 -3.91
C ILE A 73 8.35 -22.50 -3.01
N ALA A 74 7.08 -22.18 -2.77
CA ALA A 74 6.25 -23.08 -2.01
C ALA A 74 5.90 -24.33 -2.83
N PRO A 75 5.81 -25.52 -2.17
CA PRO A 75 5.40 -26.75 -2.85
C PRO A 75 4.01 -26.61 -3.46
N GLY A 76 3.87 -27.02 -4.73
CA GLY A 76 2.58 -27.11 -5.41
C GLY A 76 1.84 -28.40 -5.07
N THR A 77 0.61 -28.52 -5.55
CA THR A 77 -0.19 -29.76 -5.38
C THR A 77 0.37 -30.96 -6.13
N ASN A 78 1.17 -30.72 -7.18
CA ASN A 78 1.91 -31.76 -7.90
C ASN A 78 3.40 -31.39 -7.83
N ILE A 79 4.04 -31.84 -6.76
CA ILE A 79 5.45 -31.56 -6.48
C ILE A 79 6.33 -32.16 -7.57
N ALA A 80 6.03 -33.36 -8.07
CA ALA A 80 6.79 -34.01 -9.15
C ALA A 80 6.84 -33.14 -10.41
N ARG A 81 5.67 -32.65 -10.88
CA ARG A 81 5.60 -31.74 -12.03
C ARG A 81 6.30 -30.40 -11.75
N GLN A 82 6.30 -29.94 -10.50
CA GLN A 82 7.00 -28.71 -10.13
C GLN A 82 8.52 -28.89 -10.17
N THR A 83 9.04 -30.04 -9.72
CA THR A 83 10.48 -30.35 -9.75
C THR A 83 11.00 -30.66 -11.16
N GLU A 84 10.13 -31.07 -12.09
CA GLU A 84 10.45 -31.19 -13.52
C GLU A 84 10.69 -29.82 -14.19
N SER A 85 10.13 -28.75 -13.62
CA SER A 85 10.32 -27.40 -14.16
C SER A 85 11.66 -26.79 -13.73
N LEU A 86 12.24 -25.98 -14.62
CA LEU A 86 13.46 -25.26 -14.33
C LEU A 86 13.16 -23.98 -13.54
N CYS A 87 14.10 -23.63 -12.67
CA CYS A 87 14.13 -22.32 -12.03
C CYS A 87 14.29 -21.21 -13.09
N LYS A 88 13.96 -19.97 -12.72
CA LYS A 88 14.18 -18.78 -13.58
C LYS A 88 15.64 -18.59 -13.98
N CYS A 89 16.59 -19.16 -13.25
CA CYS A 89 18.02 -19.16 -13.60
C CYS A 89 18.43 -20.32 -14.53
N GLY A 90 17.49 -21.17 -14.94
CA GLY A 90 17.75 -22.35 -15.79
C GLY A 90 18.15 -23.62 -15.04
N SER A 91 18.35 -23.57 -13.72
CA SER A 91 18.76 -24.75 -12.93
C SER A 91 17.58 -25.58 -12.43
N PRO A 92 17.76 -26.88 -12.13
CA PRO A 92 16.70 -27.73 -11.60
C PRO A 92 16.17 -27.27 -10.24
N LEU A 93 14.94 -27.69 -9.95
CA LEU A 93 14.26 -27.45 -8.69
C LEU A 93 14.23 -28.74 -7.87
N HIS A 94 14.62 -28.65 -6.60
CA HIS A 94 14.64 -29.77 -5.67
C HIS A 94 13.67 -29.53 -4.51
N HIS A 95 12.80 -30.52 -4.25
CA HIS A 95 11.86 -30.47 -3.12
C HIS A 95 12.48 -31.09 -1.87
N ARG A 96 12.35 -30.38 -0.74
CA ARG A 96 12.74 -30.85 0.59
C ARG A 96 11.49 -30.92 1.47
N SER A 97 11.08 -32.13 1.83
CA SER A 97 9.96 -32.36 2.74
C SER A 97 10.25 -31.89 4.16
N CYS A 98 9.22 -31.45 4.89
CA CYS A 98 9.33 -31.08 6.30
C CYS A 98 8.56 -32.05 7.20
N PRO A 99 9.13 -32.49 8.33
CA PRO A 99 8.42 -33.37 9.27
C PRO A 99 7.53 -32.60 10.25
N VAL A 100 7.56 -31.27 10.26
CA VAL A 100 6.83 -30.46 11.24
C VAL A 100 5.33 -30.55 10.98
N GLU A 101 4.59 -30.75 12.07
CA GLU A 101 3.13 -30.77 12.10
C GLU A 101 2.62 -29.71 13.06
N TRP A 102 1.45 -29.17 12.76
CA TRP A 102 0.75 -28.28 13.65
C TRP A 102 -0.72 -28.63 13.73
N SER A 103 -1.33 -28.28 14.85
CA SER A 103 -2.75 -28.50 15.07
C SER A 103 -3.39 -27.28 15.70
N VAL A 104 -4.67 -27.12 15.40
CA VAL A 104 -5.50 -26.08 15.98
C VAL A 104 -6.84 -26.67 16.41
N VAL A 105 -7.28 -26.29 17.59
CA VAL A 105 -8.58 -26.66 18.14
C VAL A 105 -9.37 -25.39 18.42
N PHE A 106 -10.43 -25.16 17.65
CA PHE A 106 -11.35 -24.03 17.87
C PHE A 106 -12.52 -24.46 18.76
N TYR A 107 -12.86 -23.61 19.72
CA TYR A 107 -13.97 -23.78 20.66
C TYR A 107 -14.56 -22.41 21.04
N ARG A 108 -15.65 -22.37 21.83
CA ARG A 108 -16.42 -21.14 22.05
C ARG A 108 -15.59 -19.97 22.61
N ALA A 109 -14.67 -20.26 23.54
CA ALA A 109 -13.88 -19.23 24.21
C ALA A 109 -12.54 -18.90 23.52
N GLY A 110 -12.24 -19.54 22.39
CA GLY A 110 -11.04 -19.22 21.60
C GLY A 110 -10.44 -20.42 20.88
N ALA A 111 -9.11 -20.54 20.91
CA ALA A 111 -8.39 -21.61 20.22
C ALA A 111 -7.14 -22.08 20.97
N ILE A 112 -6.80 -23.36 20.80
CA ILE A 112 -5.51 -23.92 21.19
C ILE A 112 -4.72 -24.21 19.92
N PHE A 113 -3.53 -23.64 19.81
CA PHE A 113 -2.59 -23.94 18.74
C PHE A 113 -1.39 -24.72 19.27
N GLU A 114 -0.95 -25.72 18.54
CA GLU A 114 0.22 -26.52 18.88
C GLU A 114 1.09 -26.75 17.65
N ASN A 115 2.38 -26.45 17.76
CA ASN A 115 3.40 -26.72 16.75
C ASN A 115 4.38 -27.79 17.26
N SER A 116 4.65 -28.82 16.47
CA SER A 116 5.38 -30.00 16.95
C SER A 116 6.91 -29.84 16.95
N GLY A 117 7.47 -28.89 16.19
CA GLY A 117 8.92 -28.77 16.02
C GLY A 117 9.40 -27.54 15.25
N THR A 118 10.68 -27.55 14.90
CA THR A 118 11.36 -26.47 14.17
C THR A 118 11.47 -26.80 12.70
N HIS A 119 11.17 -25.83 11.82
CA HIS A 119 11.33 -26.00 10.38
C HIS A 119 12.82 -26.00 10.01
N SER A 120 13.29 -27.11 9.43
CA SER A 120 14.66 -27.24 8.91
C SER A 120 14.88 -26.62 7.53
N HIS A 121 13.89 -25.87 7.05
CA HIS A 121 13.93 -25.21 5.76
C HIS A 121 13.57 -23.72 5.87
N PRO A 122 14.15 -22.88 5.00
CA PRO A 122 13.82 -21.46 4.98
C PRO A 122 12.38 -21.17 4.54
N ARG A 123 11.93 -19.94 4.83
CA ARG A 123 10.70 -19.35 4.28
C ARG A 123 10.82 -19.14 2.76
N TYR A 124 9.68 -19.09 2.08
CA TYR A 124 9.58 -18.91 0.62
C TYR A 124 10.01 -17.50 0.18
N THR A 125 10.67 -17.37 -0.98
CA THR A 125 11.15 -16.09 -1.54
C THR A 125 10.26 -15.54 -2.65
N HIS A 126 9.44 -16.39 -3.27
CA HIS A 126 8.48 -16.00 -4.31
C HIS A 126 7.14 -16.69 -4.08
N SER A 127 6.08 -16.03 -4.56
CA SER A 127 4.65 -16.37 -4.50
C SER A 127 4.31 -17.71 -3.85
N LEU A 128 3.64 -17.65 -2.69
CA LEU A 128 2.87 -18.77 -2.16
C LEU A 128 1.84 -19.16 -3.24
N PRO A 129 1.78 -20.43 -3.69
CA PRO A 129 0.67 -20.87 -4.50
C PRO A 129 -0.59 -20.60 -3.69
N THR A 130 -1.51 -19.87 -4.32
CA THR A 130 -2.81 -19.53 -3.77
C THR A 130 -3.43 -20.79 -3.18
N SER A 131 -3.49 -20.84 -1.86
CA SER A 131 -4.21 -21.87 -1.12
C SER A 131 -5.61 -22.03 -1.71
N ARG A 132 -6.09 -23.28 -1.80
CA ARG A 132 -7.43 -23.67 -2.27
C ARG A 132 -8.59 -22.96 -1.53
N ASN A 133 -8.32 -22.18 -0.49
CA ASN A 133 -9.28 -21.25 0.08
C ASN A 133 -9.21 -19.88 -0.60
N LYS A 134 -10.08 -19.68 -1.60
CA LYS A 134 -10.34 -18.40 -2.28
C LYS A 134 -10.79 -17.24 -1.36
N LYS A 135 -10.83 -17.42 -0.03
CA LYS A 135 -11.23 -16.41 0.96
C LYS A 135 -10.06 -15.75 1.70
N THR A 136 -8.83 -16.27 1.61
CA THR A 136 -7.62 -15.68 2.23
C THR A 136 -6.64 -15.07 1.22
N ALA A 137 -7.02 -15.02 -0.05
CA ALA A 137 -6.14 -14.64 -1.16
C ALA A 137 -5.61 -13.19 -1.19
N PRO A 138 -6.24 -12.14 -0.61
CA PRO A 138 -5.69 -10.78 -0.77
C PRO A 138 -4.47 -10.47 0.11
N GLN A 139 -4.25 -11.20 1.21
CA GLN A 139 -3.32 -10.75 2.27
C GLN A 139 -1.88 -11.25 2.10
N LEU A 140 -1.61 -12.23 1.22
CA LEU A 140 -0.30 -12.91 1.13
C LEU A 140 0.69 -12.33 0.11
N GLN A 141 0.23 -11.62 -0.92
CA GLN A 141 1.16 -10.95 -1.85
C GLN A 141 1.98 -9.86 -1.13
N HIS A 142 1.51 -9.38 0.02
CA HIS A 142 2.15 -8.37 0.85
C HIS A 142 3.41 -8.88 1.59
N PHE A 143 3.50 -10.17 1.94
CA PHE A 143 4.58 -10.69 2.79
C PHE A 143 5.84 -11.12 2.04
N ILE A 144 5.72 -11.55 0.78
CA ILE A 144 6.83 -12.15 0.00
C ILE A 144 7.77 -11.07 -0.57
N ALA A 145 7.37 -9.80 -0.60
CA ALA A 145 8.21 -8.70 -1.05
C ALA A 145 9.29 -8.26 -0.03
N ARG A 146 9.30 -8.79 1.20
CA ARG A 146 10.28 -8.40 2.23
C ARG A 146 11.50 -9.34 2.22
N LYS A 147 12.63 -8.89 1.66
CA LYS A 147 13.95 -9.41 2.06
C LYS A 147 14.22 -8.97 3.51
N PRO A 148 14.80 -9.81 4.39
CA PRO A 148 15.24 -9.34 5.69
C PRO A 148 16.51 -8.51 5.50
N ILE A 149 16.45 -7.21 5.85
CA ILE A 149 17.65 -6.45 6.18
C ILE A 149 17.90 -6.68 7.66
N VAL A 150 19.07 -7.22 7.98
CA VAL A 150 19.59 -7.34 9.33
C VAL A 150 19.78 -5.91 9.86
N LEU A 151 18.95 -5.48 10.81
CA LEU A 151 19.24 -4.31 11.61
C LEU A 151 20.12 -4.76 12.78
N GLN A 152 21.40 -4.44 12.72
CA GLN A 152 22.21 -4.34 13.93
C GLN A 152 21.65 -3.18 14.76
N SER A 153 21.36 -3.49 16.02
CA SER A 153 20.89 -2.58 17.06
C SER A 153 21.81 -1.37 17.22
N PHE A 154 21.26 -0.17 17.06
CA PHE A 154 21.85 1.04 17.64
C PHE A 154 21.13 1.32 18.97
N GLU A 155 21.79 0.99 20.06
CA GLU A 155 21.41 1.44 21.40
C GLU A 155 21.82 2.91 21.55
N THR A 156 20.85 3.81 21.66
CA THR A 156 21.09 5.22 21.95
C THR A 156 21.51 5.36 23.42
N ARG A 157 22.79 5.65 23.66
CA ARG A 157 23.28 6.04 24.99
C ARG A 157 22.60 7.35 25.42
N ARG A 158 21.84 7.28 26.51
CA ARG A 158 21.52 8.46 27.34
C ARG A 158 22.82 9.02 27.92
N SER A 159 23.10 10.28 27.66
CA SER A 159 23.90 11.09 28.58
C SER A 159 23.10 12.34 28.94
N LEU A 160 22.75 12.39 30.22
CA LEU A 160 22.25 13.55 30.92
C LEU A 160 23.38 14.57 31.04
N HIS A 161 23.18 15.80 30.56
CA HIS A 161 23.76 16.95 31.24
C HIS A 161 22.76 18.10 31.28
N SER A 162 22.36 18.39 32.52
CA SER A 162 21.69 19.60 32.96
C SER A 162 22.60 20.81 32.79
N HIS A 163 22.07 21.88 32.19
CA HIS A 163 22.25 23.21 32.77
C HIS A 163 21.07 24.12 32.44
N SER A 164 20.51 24.68 33.50
CA SER A 164 19.49 25.72 33.52
C SER A 164 20.06 27.06 33.09
N SER A 165 19.33 27.80 32.25
CA SER A 165 19.10 29.23 32.50
C SER A 165 17.90 29.71 31.68
N SER A 166 17.12 30.55 32.34
CA SER A 166 15.81 31.07 32.01
C SER A 166 15.88 32.39 31.24
N GLN A 167 14.97 32.60 30.27
CA GLN A 167 13.97 33.70 30.20
C GLN A 167 13.60 34.12 28.75
N THR A 168 12.32 33.88 28.44
CA THR A 168 11.33 34.72 27.73
C THR A 168 11.68 35.47 26.43
N SER A 169 11.01 35.12 25.32
CA SER A 169 10.05 36.01 24.61
C SER A 169 9.38 35.31 23.41
N ASN A 170 8.11 35.66 23.19
CA ASN A 170 7.23 35.21 22.10
C ASN A 170 7.71 35.65 20.71
N VAL A 171 7.74 34.74 19.72
CA VAL A 171 7.19 34.89 18.35
C VAL A 171 7.01 33.48 17.77
N GLY A 172 5.79 33.13 17.33
CA GLY A 172 5.53 31.89 16.60
C GLY A 172 6.17 31.93 15.21
N GLN A 173 7.31 31.25 15.06
CA GLN A 173 7.93 30.94 13.77
C GLN A 173 8.06 29.43 13.64
N SER A 174 7.54 28.90 12.53
CA SER A 174 7.87 27.58 12.02
C SER A 174 9.37 27.52 11.72
N GLY A 175 10.15 26.94 12.63
CA GLY A 175 11.58 26.76 12.44
C GLY A 175 11.86 25.55 11.56
N ASP A 176 12.35 25.79 10.35
CA ASP A 176 13.19 24.82 9.64
C ASP A 176 14.42 24.57 10.51
N VAL A 177 14.58 23.33 10.98
CA VAL A 177 15.79 22.91 11.69
C VAL A 177 16.88 22.72 10.63
N GLN A 178 17.80 23.67 10.53
CA GLN A 178 19.05 23.50 9.80
C GLN A 178 19.87 22.38 10.43
N SER A 179 20.26 21.41 9.61
CA SER A 179 21.11 20.28 9.98
C SER A 179 22.55 20.76 10.20
N ASP A 180 23.06 20.58 11.42
CA ASP A 180 24.49 20.66 11.72
C ASP A 180 25.27 19.63 10.89
N SER A 181 26.34 20.11 10.27
CA SER A 181 27.24 19.35 9.42
C SER A 181 28.20 18.52 10.26
N ASP A 182 27.91 17.23 10.40
CA ASP A 182 28.91 16.20 10.71
C ASP A 182 29.04 15.27 9.50
N GLU A 183 30.28 14.94 9.13
CA GLU A 183 30.63 14.09 7.98
C GLU A 183 30.04 12.67 8.12
N GLY A 184 28.79 12.49 7.69
CA GLY A 184 28.10 11.21 7.85
C GLY A 184 26.71 11.21 7.23
N VAL A 185 26.65 10.98 5.92
CA VAL A 185 25.42 10.75 5.12
C VAL A 185 24.39 11.87 5.22
N ASP A 186 24.43 12.81 4.27
CA ASP A 186 23.50 13.94 4.10
C ASP A 186 22.07 13.48 3.77
N TRP A 187 21.35 12.95 4.75
CA TRP A 187 19.93 12.64 4.61
C TRP A 187 19.11 13.92 4.74
N THR A 188 18.22 14.15 3.78
CA THR A 188 17.12 15.10 3.96
C THR A 188 16.08 14.45 4.86
N VAL A 189 15.95 15.00 6.06
CA VAL A 189 14.92 14.61 7.03
C VAL A 189 13.93 15.76 7.15
N GLY A 190 12.69 15.51 6.70
CA GLY A 190 11.58 16.44 6.88
C GLY A 190 10.75 16.00 8.07
N VAL A 191 10.48 16.89 9.02
CA VAL A 191 9.70 16.55 10.21
C VAL A 191 8.57 17.56 10.36
N HIS A 192 7.33 17.07 10.27
CA HIS A 192 6.12 17.87 10.46
C HIS A 192 5.33 17.32 11.63
N TRP A 193 5.22 18.11 12.69
CA TRP A 193 4.35 17.88 13.85
C TRP A 193 3.49 19.12 14.03
N MET A 194 2.24 19.06 13.58
CA MET A 194 1.28 20.14 13.83
C MET A 194 -0.09 19.51 14.13
N ASP A 195 -0.65 19.86 15.29
CA ASP A 195 -1.93 19.36 15.79
C ASP A 195 -2.00 17.81 15.74
N ASP A 196 -2.88 17.28 14.89
CA ASP A 196 -3.10 15.85 14.68
C ASP A 196 -2.33 15.26 13.49
N ILE A 197 -1.47 16.06 12.82
CA ILE A 197 -0.73 15.66 11.60
C ILE A 197 0.75 15.48 11.93
N ASN A 198 1.19 14.22 11.87
CA ASN A 198 2.57 13.82 12.15
C ASN A 198 3.14 13.08 10.94
N VAL A 199 4.08 13.73 10.26
CA VAL A 199 4.71 13.22 9.04
C VAL A 199 6.22 13.35 9.16
N ILE A 200 6.94 12.23 8.96
CA ILE A 200 8.41 12.21 8.91
C ILE A 200 8.82 11.73 7.53
N VAL A 201 9.53 12.56 6.81
CA VAL A 201 10.01 12.31 5.45
C VAL A 201 11.51 12.04 5.48
N LEU A 202 11.94 11.01 4.75
CA LEU A 202 13.33 10.62 4.63
C LEU A 202 13.71 10.49 3.15
N GLN A 203 14.77 11.18 2.75
CA GLN A 203 15.37 11.08 1.42
C GLN A 203 16.89 11.19 1.48
N SER A 204 17.60 10.18 0.98
CA SER A 204 19.05 10.25 0.82
C SER A 204 19.46 10.94 -0.50
N PRO A 205 20.72 11.37 -0.65
CA PRO A 205 21.20 11.97 -1.89
C PRO A 205 21.13 10.97 -3.06
N TRP A 206 21.37 9.68 -2.80
CA TRP A 206 21.22 8.64 -3.80
C TRP A 206 19.77 8.50 -4.26
N GLN A 207 18.82 8.48 -3.32
CA GLN A 207 17.39 8.43 -3.63
C GLN A 207 16.94 9.61 -4.48
N ARG A 208 17.43 10.82 -4.15
CA ARG A 208 17.15 12.03 -4.92
C ARG A 208 17.70 11.95 -6.35
N ARG A 209 18.93 11.43 -6.52
CA ARG A 209 19.53 11.20 -7.85
C ARG A 209 18.69 10.25 -8.69
N MET A 210 18.15 9.19 -8.08
CA MET A 210 17.31 8.21 -8.76
C MET A 210 15.94 8.77 -9.17
N GLY A 211 15.45 9.82 -8.53
CA GLY A 211 14.15 10.42 -8.83
C GLY A 211 14.06 11.07 -10.20
N LEU A 212 15.18 11.50 -10.79
CA LEU A 212 15.22 12.13 -12.10
C LEU A 212 15.81 11.16 -13.14
N LYS A 213 15.01 10.71 -14.10
CA LYS A 213 15.49 9.89 -15.22
C LYS A 213 15.99 10.77 -16.37
N ASP A 214 17.12 10.38 -16.98
CA ASP A 214 17.73 11.08 -18.12
C ASP A 214 16.88 10.96 -19.39
N HIS A 215 16.18 9.83 -19.54
CA HIS A 215 15.31 9.57 -20.67
C HIS A 215 14.02 8.87 -20.21
N ILE A 216 12.89 9.52 -20.45
CA ILE A 216 11.56 8.95 -20.21
C ILE A 216 11.12 8.34 -21.54
N LYS A 217 11.32 7.03 -21.73
CA LYS A 217 10.61 6.35 -22.82
C LYS A 217 9.12 6.38 -22.49
N THR A 218 8.28 6.47 -23.52
CA THR A 218 6.81 6.42 -23.45
C THR A 218 6.25 5.14 -22.79
N GLU A 219 7.11 4.18 -22.46
CA GLU A 219 6.77 2.96 -21.73
C GLU A 219 6.41 3.25 -20.26
N ALA A 220 5.34 2.60 -19.78
CA ALA A 220 4.73 2.79 -18.45
C ALA A 220 5.71 2.61 -17.26
N VAL A 221 6.84 1.92 -17.46
CA VAL A 221 7.82 1.55 -16.42
C VAL A 221 8.77 2.71 -16.04
N ASN A 222 8.72 3.84 -16.75
CA ASN A 222 9.66 4.94 -16.54
C ASN A 222 9.19 6.06 -15.60
N SER A 223 8.10 5.86 -14.88
CA SER A 223 7.53 6.85 -13.96
C SER A 223 7.85 6.55 -12.49
N ILE A 224 7.67 7.58 -11.65
CA ILE A 224 7.62 7.47 -10.20
C ILE A 224 6.23 6.98 -9.81
N VAL A 225 6.17 6.03 -8.89
CA VAL A 225 4.96 5.37 -8.42
C VAL A 225 4.84 5.63 -6.93
N SER A 226 3.77 6.31 -6.51
CA SER A 226 3.54 6.69 -5.11
C SER A 226 2.36 5.92 -4.50
N ASP A 227 2.61 5.24 -3.38
CA ASP A 227 1.64 4.37 -2.71
C ASP A 227 1.76 4.41 -1.18
N ALA A 228 0.69 4.04 -0.47
CA ALA A 228 0.61 3.98 0.99
C ALA A 228 0.53 2.53 1.50
N CYS A 229 1.45 2.16 2.39
CA CYS A 229 1.46 0.87 3.04
C CYS A 229 0.83 0.97 4.44
N HIS A 230 -0.32 0.32 4.61
CA HIS A 230 -1.15 0.37 5.83
C HIS A 230 -0.67 -0.55 6.96
N ASP A 231 0.10 -1.59 6.64
CA ASP A 231 0.52 -2.64 7.60
C ASP A 231 2.04 -2.64 7.83
N TYR A 232 2.72 -1.52 7.59
CA TYR A 232 4.14 -1.41 7.85
C TYR A 232 4.42 -1.17 9.34
N PHE A 233 3.64 -0.29 9.96
CA PHE A 233 3.77 0.06 11.37
C PHE A 233 2.69 -0.64 12.21
N ILE A 234 2.91 -0.71 13.53
CA ILE A 234 2.01 -1.43 14.46
C ILE A 234 0.70 -0.66 14.68
N GLY A 235 0.71 0.68 14.63
CA GLY A 235 -0.46 1.50 14.91
C GLY A 235 -1.49 1.50 13.79
N HIS A 236 -2.78 1.38 14.13
CA HIS A 236 -3.91 1.25 13.18
C HIS A 236 -4.14 2.40 12.18
N ASN A 237 -3.42 3.52 12.29
CA ASN A 237 -3.44 4.64 11.34
C ASN A 237 -2.03 5.07 10.90
N GLN A 238 -1.01 4.28 11.23
CA GLN A 238 0.38 4.60 10.91
C GLN A 238 0.76 3.99 9.57
N LEU A 239 1.12 4.85 8.64
CA LEU A 239 1.29 4.53 7.23
C LEU A 239 2.73 4.80 6.82
N LEU A 240 3.26 3.90 5.99
CA LEU A 240 4.49 4.15 5.26
C LEU A 240 4.12 4.56 3.84
N PHE A 241 4.25 5.84 3.50
CA PHE A 241 4.17 6.28 2.11
C PHE A 241 5.51 6.07 1.42
N LEU A 242 5.46 5.53 0.21
CA LEU A 242 6.61 5.28 -0.63
C LEU A 242 6.38 5.89 -1.99
N SER A 243 7.30 6.74 -2.43
CA SER A 243 7.47 7.04 -3.85
C SER A 243 8.66 6.24 -4.36
N SER A 244 8.45 5.45 -5.41
CA SER A 244 9.44 4.52 -5.94
C SER A 244 9.66 4.71 -7.43
N THR A 245 10.85 4.37 -7.92
CA THR A 245 11.20 4.36 -9.34
C THR A 245 11.82 3.02 -9.71
N TYR A 246 11.70 2.58 -10.95
CA TYR A 246 12.39 1.38 -11.41
C TYR A 246 13.84 1.72 -11.80
N GLU A 247 14.82 1.08 -11.14
CA GLU A 247 16.24 1.17 -11.48
C GLU A 247 16.61 0.00 -12.42
N PRO A 248 16.93 0.27 -13.69
CA PRO A 248 17.04 -0.78 -14.71
C PRO A 248 18.43 -1.39 -14.85
N PHE A 249 19.50 -0.75 -14.37
CA PHE A 249 20.87 -1.15 -14.70
C PHE A 249 21.47 -2.12 -13.68
N HIS A 250 21.41 -1.79 -12.40
CA HIS A 250 22.13 -2.51 -11.36
C HIS A 250 21.21 -3.43 -10.54
N LEU A 251 20.11 -2.89 -10.04
CA LEU A 251 19.19 -3.54 -9.13
C LEU A 251 18.04 -4.23 -9.87
N LYS A 252 17.70 -3.79 -11.10
CA LYS A 252 16.60 -4.32 -11.91
C LYS A 252 15.31 -4.49 -11.09
N SER A 253 15.03 -3.49 -10.26
CA SER A 253 13.94 -3.53 -9.29
C SER A 253 13.46 -2.13 -8.94
N TRP A 254 12.26 -2.07 -8.35
CA TRP A 254 11.70 -0.84 -7.81
C TRP A 254 12.45 -0.42 -6.56
N THR A 255 12.94 0.82 -6.56
CA THR A 255 13.72 1.40 -5.47
C THR A 255 12.96 2.58 -4.88
N PRO A 256 12.88 2.70 -3.55
CA PRO A 256 12.24 3.84 -2.92
C PRO A 256 13.11 5.08 -3.09
N ILE A 257 12.53 6.16 -3.61
CA ILE A 257 13.17 7.47 -3.78
C ILE A 257 12.69 8.50 -2.75
N LEU A 258 11.60 8.20 -2.05
CA LEU A 258 11.12 8.97 -0.90
C LEU A 258 10.37 8.01 0.03
N MET A 259 10.72 8.04 1.31
CA MET A 259 10.04 7.26 2.33
C MET A 259 9.42 8.23 3.33
N THR A 260 8.21 7.94 3.78
CA THR A 260 7.51 8.83 4.70
C THR A 260 6.68 8.05 5.69
N TYR A 261 6.94 8.26 6.97
CA TYR A 261 6.02 7.89 8.02
C TYR A 261 4.90 8.93 8.08
N SER A 262 3.67 8.47 8.25
CA SER A 262 2.49 9.30 8.41
C SER A 262 1.56 8.68 9.46
N ASN A 263 0.99 9.48 10.36
CA ASN A 263 -0.03 9.01 11.31
C ASN A 263 -1.47 9.04 10.74
N GLY A 264 -1.62 9.25 9.43
CA GLY A 264 -2.92 9.21 8.74
C GLY A 264 -2.80 9.26 7.21
N ALA A 265 -3.96 9.20 6.52
CA ALA A 265 -4.06 9.18 5.06
C ALA A 265 -4.89 10.34 4.49
N THR A 266 -4.94 11.50 5.17
CA THR A 266 -5.70 12.66 4.69
C THR A 266 -4.94 13.39 3.57
N ALA A 267 -5.62 14.29 2.86
CA ALA A 267 -5.01 15.11 1.82
C ALA A 267 -3.79 15.91 2.32
N VAL A 268 -3.81 16.35 3.58
CA VAL A 268 -2.70 17.08 4.20
C VAL A 268 -1.46 16.20 4.37
N HIS A 269 -1.62 14.94 4.76
CA HIS A 269 -0.50 14.00 4.88
C HIS A 269 0.16 13.76 3.52
N TYR A 270 -0.65 13.52 2.47
CA TYR A 270 -0.15 13.33 1.11
C TYR A 270 0.47 14.61 0.54
N ARG A 271 -0.10 15.79 0.85
CA ARG A 271 0.47 17.09 0.48
C ARG A 271 1.91 17.23 0.98
N ILE A 272 2.17 16.91 2.24
CA ILE A 272 3.52 16.97 2.80
C ILE A 272 4.46 16.00 2.07
N HIS A 273 4.04 14.74 1.88
CA HIS A 273 4.85 13.75 1.15
C HIS A 273 5.23 14.22 -0.27
N PHE A 274 4.25 14.68 -1.05
CA PHE A 274 4.50 15.14 -2.42
C PHE A 274 5.30 16.43 -2.47
N LEU A 275 5.13 17.34 -1.51
CA LEU A 275 5.91 18.58 -1.47
C LEU A 275 7.41 18.29 -1.32
N TYR A 276 7.79 17.36 -0.43
CA TYR A 276 9.19 16.92 -0.31
C TYR A 276 9.68 16.20 -1.56
N LEU A 277 8.83 15.39 -2.20
CA LEU A 277 9.18 14.77 -3.47
C LEU A 277 9.53 15.83 -4.52
N PHE A 278 8.70 16.87 -4.65
CA PHE A 278 8.92 17.95 -5.61
C PHE A 278 10.17 18.77 -5.30
N ARG A 279 10.38 19.11 -4.02
CA ARG A 279 11.61 19.78 -3.57
C ARG A 279 12.85 18.96 -3.88
N GLY A 280 12.82 17.65 -3.66
CA GLY A 280 13.91 16.72 -4.00
C GLY A 280 14.22 16.69 -5.50
N LEU A 281 13.18 16.58 -6.34
CA LEU A 281 13.33 16.61 -7.80
C LEU A 281 13.88 17.95 -8.30
N ALA A 282 13.39 19.06 -7.74
CA ALA A 282 13.85 20.40 -8.08
C ALA A 282 15.30 20.64 -7.66
N ALA A 283 15.68 20.20 -6.46
CA ALA A 283 17.07 20.24 -6.00
C ALA A 283 17.99 19.46 -6.96
N ARG A 284 17.58 18.25 -7.38
CA ARG A 284 18.34 17.48 -8.37
C ARG A 284 18.44 18.20 -9.72
N CYS A 285 17.37 18.84 -10.18
CA CYS A 285 17.42 19.62 -11.43
C CYS A 285 18.41 20.78 -11.33
N ARG A 286 18.48 21.48 -10.19
CA ARG A 286 19.48 22.54 -9.95
C ARG A 286 20.91 22.01 -9.99
N GLU A 287 21.17 20.85 -9.37
CA GLU A 287 22.49 20.20 -9.38
C GLU A 287 22.98 19.92 -10.82
N ILE A 288 22.09 19.45 -11.70
CA ILE A 288 22.43 19.16 -13.10
C ILE A 288 22.16 20.31 -14.07
N LYS A 289 21.85 21.52 -13.55
CA LYS A 289 21.53 22.72 -14.34
C LYS A 289 20.39 22.52 -15.35
N ARG A 290 19.42 21.66 -15.02
CA ARG A 290 18.19 21.43 -15.80
C ARG A 290 17.07 22.36 -15.31
N LYS A 291 16.29 22.90 -16.24
CA LYS A 291 15.12 23.72 -15.90
C LYS A 291 14.03 22.86 -15.25
N VAL A 292 13.46 23.35 -14.14
CA VAL A 292 12.27 22.77 -13.51
C VAL A 292 11.04 23.18 -14.33
N THR A 293 10.26 22.20 -14.78
CA THR A 293 9.03 22.40 -15.58
C THR A 293 7.89 21.59 -15.01
N ASP A 294 6.65 21.86 -15.42
CA ASP A 294 5.48 21.11 -14.94
C ASP A 294 5.55 19.62 -15.35
N GLU A 295 6.09 19.34 -16.53
CA GLU A 295 6.26 17.98 -17.07
C GLU A 295 7.20 17.12 -16.23
N LEU A 296 8.08 17.74 -15.43
CA LEU A 296 8.89 17.02 -14.45
C LEU A 296 8.01 16.21 -13.49
N PHE A 297 6.90 16.80 -13.07
CA PHE A 297 5.97 16.23 -12.10
C PHE A 297 4.91 15.33 -12.74
N ALA A 298 4.72 15.40 -14.07
CA ALA A 298 3.93 14.44 -14.85
C ALA A 298 4.44 12.99 -14.69
N ASN A 299 5.72 12.84 -14.31
CA ASN A 299 6.34 11.55 -14.07
C ASN A 299 5.89 10.91 -12.75
N VAL A 300 5.20 11.63 -11.89
CA VAL A 300 4.68 11.08 -10.64
C VAL A 300 3.27 10.53 -10.89
N ARG A 301 3.15 9.20 -10.91
CA ARG A 301 1.87 8.51 -11.04
C ARG A 301 1.29 8.19 -9.67
N VAL A 302 0.01 8.51 -9.52
CA VAL A 302 -0.77 8.32 -8.31
C VAL A 302 -1.49 6.98 -8.42
N VAL A 303 -1.12 6.03 -7.55
CA VAL A 303 -1.42 4.61 -7.77
C VAL A 303 -2.86 4.24 -7.41
N ASP A 304 -3.35 4.76 -6.28
CA ASP A 304 -4.61 4.29 -5.69
C ASP A 304 -5.83 5.18 -5.98
N PHE A 305 -5.63 6.29 -6.72
CA PHE A 305 -6.67 7.26 -7.08
C PHE A 305 -7.57 7.70 -5.91
N SER A 306 -7.10 7.61 -4.66
CA SER A 306 -7.89 8.10 -3.54
C SER A 306 -8.00 9.63 -3.65
N ASP A 307 -9.18 10.17 -3.30
CA ASP A 307 -9.39 11.62 -3.35
C ASP A 307 -8.38 12.36 -2.46
N ALA A 308 -8.01 11.76 -1.32
CA ALA A 308 -6.98 12.30 -0.44
C ALA A 308 -5.62 12.39 -1.14
N GLN A 309 -5.18 11.33 -1.82
CA GLN A 309 -3.90 11.31 -2.51
C GLN A 309 -3.87 12.28 -3.70
N ARG A 310 -4.95 12.32 -4.50
CA ARG A 310 -5.12 13.26 -5.62
C ARG A 310 -5.11 14.71 -5.13
N ASN A 311 -5.91 15.03 -4.12
CA ASN A 311 -5.99 16.39 -3.57
C ASN A 311 -4.67 16.80 -2.91
N GLY A 312 -4.01 15.89 -2.21
CA GLY A 312 -2.68 16.12 -1.64
C GLY A 312 -1.63 16.44 -2.70
N PHE A 313 -1.63 15.71 -3.83
CA PHE A 313 -0.75 16.00 -4.96
C PHE A 313 -0.99 17.40 -5.54
N ILE A 314 -2.26 17.76 -5.77
CA ILE A 314 -2.61 19.08 -6.32
C ILE A 314 -2.18 20.20 -5.38
N GLN A 315 -2.44 20.06 -4.07
CA GLN A 315 -2.04 21.06 -3.07
C GLN A 315 -0.51 21.20 -2.99
N ALA A 316 0.23 20.08 -2.97
CA ALA A 316 1.69 20.11 -2.97
C ALA A 316 2.27 20.80 -4.20
N PHE A 317 1.65 20.60 -5.37
CA PHE A 317 2.10 21.20 -6.63
C PHE A 317 1.89 22.71 -6.61
N VAL A 318 0.73 23.15 -6.12
CA VAL A 318 0.43 24.58 -5.92
C VAL A 318 1.47 25.20 -4.98
N ASP A 319 1.67 24.62 -3.79
CA ASP A 319 2.62 25.15 -2.81
C ASP A 319 4.03 25.22 -3.37
N PHE A 320 4.49 24.16 -4.02
CA PHE A 320 5.81 24.10 -4.62
C PHE A 320 6.03 25.24 -5.62
N TRP A 321 5.05 25.52 -6.48
CA TRP A 321 5.20 26.59 -7.47
C TRP A 321 5.04 27.99 -6.90
N LEU A 322 4.19 28.16 -5.89
CA LEU A 322 4.10 29.43 -5.15
C LEU A 322 5.41 29.75 -4.42
N GLU A 323 6.09 28.74 -3.89
CA GLU A 323 7.41 28.86 -3.26
C GLU A 323 8.54 29.07 -4.29
N PHE A 324 8.55 28.26 -5.36
CA PHE A 324 9.66 28.19 -6.30
C PHE A 324 9.67 29.34 -7.33
N ALA A 325 8.49 29.82 -7.75
CA ALA A 325 8.35 30.88 -8.75
C ALA A 325 7.04 31.68 -8.54
N PRO A 326 6.98 32.56 -7.53
CA PRO A 326 5.76 33.29 -7.15
C PRO A 326 5.23 34.24 -8.24
N HIS A 327 6.02 34.58 -9.25
CA HIS A 327 5.65 35.55 -10.28
C HIS A 327 4.96 34.89 -11.49
N GLY A 328 3.63 34.95 -11.53
CA GLY A 328 2.85 34.87 -12.78
C GLY A 328 1.77 33.79 -12.87
N ARG A 329 1.78 32.79 -11.98
CA ARG A 329 0.73 31.74 -11.95
C ARG A 329 -0.13 31.88 -10.71
N ASN A 330 -1.43 32.03 -10.91
CA ASN A 330 -2.39 32.00 -9.81
C ASN A 330 -2.71 30.56 -9.39
N GLU A 331 -3.16 30.40 -8.15
CA GLU A 331 -3.50 29.10 -7.55
C GLU A 331 -4.44 28.27 -8.44
N SER A 332 -5.52 28.87 -8.95
CA SER A 332 -6.49 28.18 -9.81
C SER A 332 -5.89 27.62 -11.12
N LYS A 333 -4.94 28.34 -11.74
CA LYS A 333 -4.22 27.83 -12.92
C LYS A 333 -3.29 26.67 -12.52
N LEU A 334 -2.60 26.77 -11.39
CA LEU A 334 -1.73 25.72 -10.88
C LEU A 334 -2.52 24.45 -10.53
N SER A 335 -3.67 24.59 -9.87
CA SER A 335 -4.52 23.43 -9.52
C SER A 335 -5.04 22.71 -10.76
N ARG A 336 -5.44 23.46 -11.80
CA ARG A 336 -5.87 22.87 -13.08
C ARG A 336 -4.73 22.17 -13.81
N ALA A 337 -3.55 22.78 -13.84
CA ALA A 337 -2.36 22.17 -14.42
C ALA A 337 -2.04 20.86 -13.68
N ALA A 338 -1.94 20.89 -12.35
CA ALA A 338 -1.68 19.71 -11.53
C ALA A 338 -2.71 18.59 -11.77
N ALA A 339 -4.00 18.94 -11.83
CA ALA A 339 -5.06 17.96 -12.07
C ALA A 339 -4.94 17.26 -13.44
N ALA A 340 -4.39 17.93 -14.46
CA ALA A 340 -4.13 17.36 -15.77
C ALA A 340 -2.88 16.46 -15.81
N LEU A 341 -1.95 16.64 -14.87
CA LEU A 341 -0.73 15.83 -14.76
C LEU A 341 -0.96 14.50 -14.04
N VAL A 342 -1.97 14.43 -13.17
CA VAL A 342 -2.27 13.23 -12.39
C VAL A 342 -2.77 12.13 -13.32
N LYS A 343 -1.91 11.14 -13.54
CA LYS A 343 -2.28 9.85 -14.13
C LYS A 343 -2.30 8.80 -13.06
N GLY A 344 -3.24 7.86 -13.13
CA GLY A 344 -3.18 6.69 -12.27
C GLY A 344 -3.12 5.37 -13.03
N CYS A 345 -3.30 4.30 -12.28
CA CYS A 345 -2.95 2.96 -12.71
C CYS A 345 -4.13 2.24 -13.38
N ARG A 346 -3.91 1.74 -14.61
CA ARG A 346 -4.91 0.94 -15.34
C ARG A 346 -5.33 -0.31 -14.56
N GLN A 347 -4.39 -1.00 -13.91
CA GLN A 347 -4.72 -2.17 -13.09
C GLN A 347 -5.67 -1.82 -11.95
N HIS A 348 -5.48 -0.68 -11.29
CA HIS A 348 -6.38 -0.23 -10.22
C HIS A 348 -7.75 0.18 -10.76
N PHE A 349 -7.79 0.83 -11.92
CA PHE A 349 -9.04 1.10 -12.62
C PHE A 349 -9.80 -0.20 -12.97
N ASP A 350 -9.13 -1.18 -13.57
CA ASP A 350 -9.71 -2.47 -13.94
C ASP A 350 -10.19 -3.25 -12.70
N ASN A 351 -9.43 -3.20 -11.61
CA ASN A 351 -9.82 -3.78 -10.33
C ASN A 351 -11.07 -3.09 -9.74
N GLN A 352 -11.15 -1.75 -9.82
CA GLN A 352 -12.31 -0.98 -9.36
C GLN A 352 -13.55 -1.29 -10.20
N ILE A 353 -13.44 -1.32 -11.53
CA ILE A 353 -14.53 -1.72 -12.43
C ILE A 353 -14.99 -3.13 -12.08
N THR A 354 -14.05 -4.08 -11.97
CA THR A 354 -14.37 -5.47 -11.64
C THR A 354 -15.10 -5.58 -10.30
N ARG A 355 -14.75 -4.74 -9.32
CA ARG A 355 -15.43 -4.69 -8.02
C ARG A 355 -16.85 -4.16 -8.16
N VAL A 356 -17.03 -3.03 -8.85
CA VAL A 356 -18.36 -2.43 -9.10
C VAL A 356 -19.24 -3.38 -9.90
N ALA A 357 -18.67 -4.06 -10.88
CA ALA A 357 -19.35 -5.01 -11.74
C ALA A 357 -19.97 -6.19 -10.99
N LYS A 358 -19.36 -6.59 -9.88
CA LYS A 358 -19.84 -7.66 -9.01
C LYS A 358 -20.95 -7.21 -8.06
N ILE A 359 -21.27 -5.91 -8.02
CA ILE A 359 -22.37 -5.38 -7.22
C ILE A 359 -23.66 -5.52 -8.02
N SER A 360 -24.24 -6.72 -7.99
CA SER A 360 -25.48 -7.09 -8.70
C SER A 360 -26.71 -6.26 -8.32
N ARG A 361 -26.62 -5.43 -7.28
CA ARG A 361 -27.66 -4.47 -6.89
C ARG A 361 -27.61 -3.14 -7.65
N ILE A 362 -26.49 -2.82 -8.30
CA ILE A 362 -26.27 -1.54 -9.00
C ILE A 362 -26.28 -1.74 -10.51
N VAL A 363 -25.75 -2.86 -11.00
CA VAL A 363 -25.72 -3.19 -12.42
C VAL A 363 -26.55 -4.44 -12.65
N GLY A 364 -27.66 -4.30 -13.39
CA GLY A 364 -28.49 -5.42 -13.80
C GLY A 364 -27.76 -6.35 -14.79
N PRO A 365 -28.12 -7.64 -14.85
CA PRO A 365 -27.47 -8.63 -15.71
C PRO A 365 -27.61 -8.34 -17.22
N GLU A 366 -28.48 -7.41 -17.60
CA GLU A 366 -28.76 -7.04 -19.00
C GLU A 366 -27.89 -5.89 -19.55
N VAL A 367 -26.99 -5.29 -18.75
CA VAL A 367 -26.17 -4.15 -19.18
C VAL A 367 -24.88 -4.61 -19.85
N ASP A 368 -24.67 -4.27 -21.13
CA ASP A 368 -23.39 -4.45 -21.82
C ASP A 368 -22.35 -3.47 -21.24
N TRP A 369 -21.22 -4.02 -20.78
CA TRP A 369 -20.10 -3.28 -20.22
C TRP A 369 -19.48 -2.27 -21.18
N ASN A 370 -19.62 -2.48 -22.49
CA ASN A 370 -19.11 -1.56 -23.50
C ASN A 370 -19.97 -0.29 -23.65
N ASP A 371 -21.24 -0.33 -23.23
CA ASP A 371 -22.20 0.79 -23.34
C ASP A 371 -22.25 1.66 -22.07
N LEU A 372 -21.64 1.21 -20.97
CA LEU A 372 -21.51 1.99 -19.75
C LEU A 372 -20.44 3.08 -19.93
N GLN A 373 -20.86 4.25 -20.41
CA GLN A 373 -20.15 5.49 -20.12
C GLN A 373 -20.24 5.75 -18.61
N VAL A 374 -19.26 5.27 -17.85
CA VAL A 374 -19.17 5.54 -16.41
C VAL A 374 -18.85 7.02 -16.21
N ILE A 375 -19.90 7.82 -16.02
CA ILE A 375 -19.78 9.22 -15.61
C ILE A 375 -19.33 9.25 -14.15
N PHE A 376 -18.06 9.54 -13.91
CA PHE A 376 -17.61 10.00 -12.60
C PHE A 376 -18.12 11.43 -12.39
N ILE A 377 -19.20 11.58 -11.62
CA ILE A 377 -19.57 12.89 -11.09
C ILE A 377 -18.54 13.24 -10.01
N CYS A 378 -17.60 14.12 -10.37
CA CYS A 378 -16.73 14.80 -9.43
C CYS A 378 -17.59 15.73 -8.56
N GLN A 379 -18.01 15.27 -7.38
CA GLN A 379 -18.63 16.16 -6.39
C GLN A 379 -17.56 16.94 -5.63
N GLY A 380 -17.27 18.12 -6.14
CA GLY A 380 -16.48 19.14 -5.45
C GLY A 380 -17.04 20.53 -5.71
N CYS A 381 -18.24 20.84 -5.19
CA CYS A 381 -18.68 22.22 -4.91
C CYS A 381 -19.97 22.22 -4.07
N ARG A 382 -19.90 22.70 -2.82
CA ARG A 382 -21.09 23.16 -2.07
C ARG A 382 -21.40 24.60 -2.46
N PRO A 383 -22.68 24.99 -2.45
CA PRO A 383 -23.08 26.16 -1.67
C PRO A 383 -24.15 25.83 -0.62
N ARG A 384 -24.10 26.60 0.47
CA ARG A 384 -24.85 26.46 1.72
C ARG A 384 -26.27 27.07 1.65
N LYS A 385 -27.05 26.75 2.70
CA LYS A 385 -28.28 27.37 3.27
C LYS A 385 -29.59 26.73 2.76
N ALA A 386 -30.57 26.35 3.58
CA ALA A 386 -30.81 26.39 5.03
C ALA A 386 -31.99 25.45 5.39
N ALA A 387 -32.03 24.96 6.65
CA ALA A 387 -33.19 24.54 7.48
C ALA A 387 -34.24 23.54 6.88
N GLN A 388 -34.80 22.54 7.56
CA GLN A 388 -34.98 22.26 8.99
C GLN A 388 -35.55 20.82 9.11
N LEU A 389 -35.15 20.11 10.17
CA LEU A 389 -35.87 19.04 10.89
C LEU A 389 -35.96 17.60 10.34
N CYS A 390 -35.55 16.70 11.24
CA CYS A 390 -35.81 15.25 11.38
C CYS A 390 -34.77 14.25 10.81
N VAL A 391 -34.16 13.53 11.75
CA VAL A 391 -33.27 12.35 11.67
C VAL A 391 -34.14 11.12 12.07
N PRO A 392 -33.83 9.84 11.75
CA PRO A 392 -32.74 9.25 10.96
C PRO A 392 -33.19 8.29 9.83
N ALA A 393 -32.50 8.30 8.69
CA ALA A 393 -32.08 7.09 7.95
C ALA A 393 -31.23 7.51 6.74
N HIS A 394 -30.00 7.00 6.69
CA HIS A 394 -29.06 7.20 5.60
C HIS A 394 -29.50 6.49 4.31
N LEU A 395 -29.08 7.07 3.17
CA LEU A 395 -29.24 6.65 1.76
C LEU A 395 -30.52 7.16 1.06
N TYR A 396 -30.42 8.37 0.47
CA TYR A 396 -31.23 8.73 -0.70
C TYR A 396 -30.38 8.64 -1.96
N PHE A 397 -30.62 7.60 -2.76
CA PHE A 397 -30.41 7.65 -4.20
C PHE A 397 -31.66 8.32 -4.80
N SER A 398 -31.52 9.49 -5.41
CA SER A 398 -32.57 10.02 -6.29
C SER A 398 -32.37 9.43 -7.68
N ILE A 399 -33.09 8.36 -7.99
CA ILE A 399 -33.31 7.93 -9.37
C ILE A 399 -34.60 8.58 -9.83
N SER A 400 -34.52 9.66 -10.61
CA SER A 400 -35.67 10.18 -11.32
C SER A 400 -35.81 9.43 -12.65
N TYR A 401 -36.73 8.46 -12.69
CA TYR A 401 -37.27 7.93 -13.95
C TYR A 401 -38.47 8.79 -14.35
N SER A 402 -38.57 9.18 -15.62
CA SER A 402 -39.84 9.06 -16.35
C SER A 402 -39.64 9.16 -17.87
N PRO A 403 -40.53 8.51 -18.64
CA PRO A 403 -40.24 7.98 -19.96
C PRO A 403 -40.42 9.02 -21.07
N LEU A 404 -39.62 8.91 -22.12
CA LEU A 404 -39.83 9.68 -23.33
C LEU A 404 -41.14 9.27 -24.01
N ARG A 405 -42.07 10.21 -24.15
CA ARG A 405 -42.70 10.54 -25.44
C ARG A 405 -43.40 11.91 -25.43
N ASN A 406 -42.96 12.72 -26.39
CA ASN A 406 -43.64 13.79 -27.12
C ASN A 406 -43.75 15.23 -26.58
N LEU A 407 -43.14 16.10 -27.40
CA LEU A 407 -43.49 17.49 -27.78
C LEU A 407 -43.10 18.65 -26.84
N GLY A 408 -42.26 19.54 -27.39
CA GLY A 408 -42.45 20.99 -27.26
C GLY A 408 -41.42 21.77 -26.43
N ARG A 409 -40.52 22.47 -27.16
CA ARG A 409 -39.81 23.74 -26.84
C ARG A 409 -39.23 23.94 -25.42
N GLY A 410 -37.90 24.05 -25.38
CA GLY A 410 -37.18 24.68 -24.27
C GLY A 410 -35.71 24.28 -24.26
N SER A 411 -34.89 24.92 -25.09
CA SER A 411 -33.45 24.68 -25.16
C SER A 411 -32.78 25.01 -23.82
N PHE A 412 -32.13 24.02 -23.21
CA PHE A 412 -31.08 24.23 -22.21
C PHE A 412 -29.89 23.33 -22.53
N PHE A 413 -28.77 23.97 -22.84
CA PHE A 413 -27.50 23.32 -23.16
C PHE A 413 -26.87 22.74 -21.89
N CYS A 414 -26.58 21.44 -21.88
CA CYS A 414 -25.57 20.86 -21.00
C CYS A 414 -24.24 20.79 -21.75
N PHE A 415 -23.21 21.44 -21.20
CA PHE A 415 -21.84 21.30 -21.67
C PHE A 415 -21.32 19.89 -21.34
N PHE A 416 -21.03 19.11 -22.38
CA PHE A 416 -20.26 17.88 -22.28
C PHE A 416 -18.77 18.23 -22.22
N SER A 417 -18.09 17.89 -21.12
CA SER A 417 -16.64 17.71 -21.18
C SER A 417 -16.37 16.27 -21.62
N HIS A 418 -16.11 16.10 -22.91
CA HIS A 418 -15.62 14.86 -23.50
C HIS A 418 -14.24 14.55 -22.91
N PHE A 419 -14.10 13.44 -22.19
CA PHE A 419 -12.80 12.81 -22.00
C PHE A 419 -12.77 11.53 -22.82
N SER A 420 -11.91 11.48 -23.84
CA SER A 420 -11.71 10.27 -24.63
C SER A 420 -10.93 9.24 -23.81
N ARG A 421 -11.08 7.96 -24.15
CA ARG A 421 -10.33 6.85 -23.54
C ARG A 421 -8.81 7.07 -23.58
N GLU A 422 -8.31 7.86 -24.53
CA GLU A 422 -6.89 8.21 -24.65
C GLU A 422 -6.42 9.25 -23.63
N GLN A 423 -7.32 10.07 -23.07
CA GLN A 423 -6.97 11.09 -22.07
C GLN A 423 -6.86 10.53 -20.64
N LEU A 424 -7.30 9.29 -20.42
CA LEU A 424 -7.30 8.64 -19.10
C LEU A 424 -6.06 7.75 -18.85
N PHE A 425 -5.18 7.52 -19.84
CA PHE A 425 -4.06 6.55 -19.72
C PHE A 425 -2.64 7.14 -19.93
#